data_AF-A0A7V8B335-F1
#
_entry.id   AF-A0A7V8B335-F1
#
_cell.length_a   1.000
_cell.length_b   1.000
_cell.length_c   1.000
_cell.angle_alpha   90.00
_cell.angle_beta   90.00
_cell.angle_gamma   90.00
#
_symmetry.space_group_name_H-M   'P 1'
#
loop_
_entity.id
_entity.type
_entity.pdbx_description
1 polymer ?
#
loop_
_entity_poly.entity_id
_entity_poly.type
_entity_poly.pdbx_seq_one_letter_code
_entity_poly.pdbx_strand_id
1 'polypeptide(L)'
;MTNPRNLKKLIELQKLGSARLEQALAAANARKGALDEEREALIAMQDRRYDGDALNIDPSLLIKRLGNNAAESQQLEQRLESQRKALLQEQRRVELLEDRLTDAENDRERRELFSLIEEFISRKTTNRPQNPD
;
A
#
# COMPACT_ATOMS: atom_id res chain seq x y z
N MET A 1 4.08 27.74 -0.65
CA MET A 1 4.60 26.73 -1.60
C MET A 1 5.26 25.60 -0.82
N THR A 2 4.82 24.36 -1.00
CA THR A 2 5.43 23.20 -0.33
C THR A 2 6.79 22.90 -0.96
N ASN A 3 7.85 22.76 -0.18
CA ASN A 3 9.19 22.48 -0.68
C ASN A 3 9.24 21.06 -1.31
N PRO A 4 9.74 20.89 -2.56
CA PRO A 4 9.86 19.57 -3.21
C PRO A 4 10.63 18.54 -2.37
N ARG A 5 11.63 18.98 -1.60
CA ARG A 5 12.39 18.11 -0.69
C ARG A 5 11.53 17.56 0.46
N ASN A 6 10.53 18.33 0.91
CA ASN A 6 9.59 17.87 1.92
C ASN A 6 8.55 16.91 1.32
N LEU A 7 8.14 17.11 0.06
CA LEU A 7 7.26 16.17 -0.65
C LEU A 7 7.93 14.81 -0.83
N LYS A 8 9.20 14.77 -1.26
CA LYS A 8 9.98 13.51 -1.39
C LYS A 8 10.02 12.73 -0.08
N LYS A 9 10.33 13.40 1.04
CA LYS A 9 10.32 12.77 2.37
C LYS A 9 8.94 12.22 2.77
N LEU A 10 7.87 12.97 2.48
CA LEU A 10 6.51 12.52 2.78
C LEU A 10 6.13 11.29 1.94
N ILE A 11 6.52 11.26 0.66
CA ILE A 11 6.33 10.10 -0.21
C ILE A 11 7.05 8.88 0.35
N GLU A 12 8.31 9.02 0.77
CA GLU A 12 9.08 7.91 1.35
C GLU A 12 8.43 7.36 2.63
N LEU A 13 7.99 8.24 3.53
CA LEU A 13 7.28 7.83 4.75
C LEU A 13 5.98 7.10 4.44
N GLN A 14 5.23 7.59 3.45
CA GLN A 14 3.98 6.99 3.01
C GLN A 14 4.20 5.61 2.37
N LYS A 15 5.24 5.46 1.52
CA LYS A 15 5.65 4.17 0.93
C LYS A 15 6.05 3.17 2.00
N LEU A 16 6.74 3.61 3.06
CA LEU A 16 7.04 2.75 4.21
C LEU A 16 5.76 2.30 4.95
N GLY A 17 4.78 3.19 5.08
CA GLY A 17 3.45 2.87 5.61
C GLY A 17 2.76 1.78 4.80
N SER A 18 2.72 1.93 3.47
CA SER A 18 2.18 0.93 2.55
C SER A 18 2.89 -0.43 2.68
N ALA A 19 4.22 -0.45 2.72
CA ALA A 19 5.00 -1.69 2.87
C ALA A 19 4.67 -2.44 4.18
N ARG A 20 4.44 -1.71 5.28
CA ARG A 20 4.00 -2.30 6.56
C ARG A 20 2.61 -2.92 6.46
N LEU A 21 1.68 -2.25 5.76
CA LEU A 21 0.33 -2.78 5.53
C LEU A 21 0.36 -4.02 4.65
N GLU A 22 1.18 -4.03 3.60
CA GLU A 22 1.40 -5.19 2.73
C GLU A 22 1.97 -6.38 3.51
N GLN A 23 2.97 -6.16 4.36
CA GLN A 23 3.52 -7.21 5.23
C GLN A 23 2.44 -7.76 6.18
N ALA A 24 1.63 -6.89 6.78
CA ALA A 24 0.55 -7.30 7.67
C ALA A 24 -0.53 -8.10 6.94
N LEU A 25 -0.87 -7.72 5.70
CA LEU A 25 -1.78 -8.47 4.83
C LEU A 25 -1.21 -9.85 4.48
N ALA A 26 0.07 -9.93 4.14
CA ALA A 26 0.73 -11.20 3.83
C ALA A 26 0.67 -12.16 5.04
N ALA A 27 0.98 -11.66 6.24
CA ALA A 27 0.90 -12.45 7.46
C ALA A 27 -0.54 -12.92 7.76
N ALA A 28 -1.54 -12.05 7.60
CA ALA A 28 -2.93 -12.40 7.82
C ALA A 28 -3.45 -13.41 6.79
N ASN A 29 -3.07 -13.28 5.52
CA ASN A 29 -3.40 -14.26 4.47
C ASN A 29 -2.74 -15.63 4.74
N ALA A 30 -1.47 -15.65 5.17
CA ALA A 30 -0.80 -16.89 5.55
C ALA A 30 -1.50 -17.59 6.72
N ARG A 31 -1.95 -16.81 7.73
CA ARG A 31 -2.73 -17.36 8.84
C ARG A 31 -4.08 -17.91 8.38
N LYS A 32 -4.77 -17.23 7.47
CA LYS A 32 -6.01 -17.71 6.86
C LYS A 32 -5.80 -19.06 6.16
N GLY A 33 -4.75 -19.17 5.34
CA GLY A 33 -4.40 -20.44 4.67
C GLY A 33 -4.16 -21.58 5.66
N ALA A 34 -3.43 -21.32 6.75
CA ALA A 34 -3.21 -22.32 7.80
C ALA A 34 -4.50 -22.76 8.51
N LEU A 35 -5.47 -21.85 8.69
CA LEU A 35 -6.77 -22.20 9.26
C LEU A 35 -7.62 -23.00 8.28
N ASP A 36 -7.55 -22.69 6.97
CA ASP A 36 -8.23 -23.46 5.94
C ASP A 36 -7.68 -24.90 5.88
N GLU A 37 -6.36 -25.07 5.91
CA GLU A 37 -5.70 -26.39 5.99
C GLU A 37 -6.09 -27.16 7.27
N GLU A 38 -6.10 -26.48 8.42
CA GLU A 38 -6.55 -27.10 9.68
C GLU A 38 -8.01 -27.55 9.59
N ARG A 39 -8.87 -26.70 9.00
CA ARG A 39 -10.29 -27.01 8.84
C ARG A 39 -10.50 -28.23 7.95
N GLU A 40 -9.80 -28.31 6.82
CA GLU A 40 -9.85 -29.48 5.92
C GLU A 40 -9.40 -30.75 6.65
N ALA A 41 -8.31 -30.67 7.43
CA ALA A 41 -7.84 -31.80 8.21
C ALA A 41 -8.85 -32.25 9.28
N LEU A 42 -9.49 -31.29 9.97
CA LEU A 42 -10.51 -31.57 10.99
C LEU A 42 -11.77 -32.22 10.38
N ILE A 43 -12.19 -31.76 9.20
CA ILE A 43 -13.31 -32.37 8.47
C ILE A 43 -12.96 -33.80 8.04
N ALA A 44 -11.77 -34.01 7.46
CA ALA A 44 -11.32 -35.34 7.08
C ALA A 44 -11.23 -36.30 8.28
N MET A 45 -10.83 -35.81 9.46
CA MET A 45 -10.85 -36.60 10.70
C MET A 45 -12.27 -36.94 11.17
N GLN A 46 -13.24 -36.06 10.92
CA GLN A 46 -14.65 -36.33 11.19
C GLN A 46 -15.20 -37.39 10.22
N ASP A 47 -14.92 -37.28 8.92
CA ASP A 47 -15.43 -38.20 7.90
C ASP A 47 -14.92 -39.63 8.13
N ARG A 48 -13.63 -39.80 8.43
CA ARG A 48 -13.04 -41.12 8.75
C ARG A 48 -13.68 -41.81 9.97
N ARG A 49 -14.29 -41.06 10.90
CA ARG A 49 -15.08 -41.66 11.99
C ARG A 49 -16.34 -42.35 11.47
N TYR A 50 -17.01 -41.75 10.48
CA TYR A 50 -18.23 -42.30 9.92
C TYR A 50 -17.95 -43.52 9.03
N ASP A 51 -16.76 -43.58 8.44
CA ASP A 51 -16.31 -44.72 7.60
C ASP A 51 -15.84 -45.95 8.41
N GLY A 52 -15.87 -45.91 9.73
CA GLY A 52 -15.50 -47.03 10.60
C GLY A 52 -14.01 -47.19 10.88
N ASP A 53 -13.15 -46.33 10.31
CA ASP A 53 -11.71 -46.25 10.57
C ASP A 53 -11.43 -45.31 11.78
N ALA A 54 -12.06 -45.65 12.91
CA ALA A 54 -12.21 -44.73 14.02
C ALA A 54 -10.92 -44.58 14.84
N LEU A 55 -10.20 -43.48 14.62
CA LEU A 55 -9.32 -42.91 15.65
C LEU A 55 -10.14 -42.62 16.91
N ASN A 56 -9.59 -42.81 18.12
CA ASN A 56 -10.31 -42.58 19.38
C ASN A 56 -10.21 -41.09 19.82
N ILE A 57 -10.68 -40.17 18.99
CA ILE A 57 -10.69 -38.70 19.25
C ILE A 57 -12.07 -38.30 19.75
N ASP A 58 -12.14 -37.46 20.78
CA ASP A 58 -13.41 -36.94 21.29
C ASP A 58 -14.12 -36.06 20.23
N PRO A 59 -15.35 -36.41 19.78
CA PRO A 59 -16.11 -35.59 18.84
C PRO A 59 -16.38 -34.17 19.35
N SER A 60 -16.56 -34.00 20.65
CA SER A 60 -16.79 -32.68 21.25
C SER A 60 -15.57 -31.77 21.12
N LEU A 61 -14.36 -32.34 21.13
CA LEU A 61 -13.11 -31.62 20.92
C LEU A 61 -12.97 -31.16 19.47
N LEU A 62 -13.33 -32.01 18.51
CA LEU A 62 -13.32 -31.68 17.08
C LEU A 62 -14.29 -30.52 16.78
N ILE A 63 -15.53 -30.61 17.29
CA ILE A 63 -16.54 -29.55 17.12
C ILE A 63 -16.06 -28.23 17.73
N LYS A 64 -15.48 -28.27 18.94
CA LYS A 64 -14.92 -27.06 19.58
C LYS A 64 -13.80 -26.44 18.76
N ARG A 65 -12.89 -27.26 18.22
CA ARG A 65 -11.80 -26.78 17.35
C ARG A 65 -12.32 -26.16 16.05
N LEU A 66 -13.29 -26.80 15.39
CA LEU A 66 -13.93 -26.25 14.20
C LEU A 66 -14.63 -24.92 14.50
N GLY A 67 -15.31 -24.81 15.64
CA GLY A 67 -15.93 -23.56 16.08
C GLY A 67 -14.92 -22.44 16.32
N ASN A 68 -13.81 -22.75 16.99
CA ASN A 68 -12.73 -21.79 17.21
C ASN A 68 -12.07 -21.34 15.91
N ASN A 69 -11.79 -22.30 15.01
CA ASN A 69 -11.23 -22.04 13.68
C ASN A 69 -12.17 -21.11 12.87
N ALA A 70 -13.47 -21.38 12.86
CA ALA A 70 -14.45 -20.53 12.19
C ALA A 70 -14.49 -19.10 12.76
N ALA A 71 -14.47 -18.97 14.09
CA ALA A 71 -14.44 -17.67 14.75
C ALA A 71 -13.16 -16.88 14.44
N GLU A 72 -12.01 -17.54 14.44
CA GLU A 72 -10.72 -16.94 14.10
C GLU A 72 -10.68 -16.50 12.62
N SER A 73 -11.17 -17.35 11.72
CA SER A 73 -11.27 -17.05 10.29
C SER A 73 -12.16 -15.83 10.03
N GLN A 74 -13.29 -15.71 10.71
CA GLN A 74 -14.17 -14.54 10.59
C GLN A 74 -13.48 -13.25 11.07
N GLN A 75 -12.75 -13.29 12.18
CA GLN A 75 -11.98 -12.14 12.68
C GLN A 75 -10.85 -11.74 11.71
N LEU A 76 -10.17 -12.73 11.12
CA LEU A 76 -9.14 -12.49 10.11
C LEU A 76 -9.72 -11.88 8.84
N GLU A 77 -10.90 -12.30 8.39
CA GLU A 77 -11.58 -11.73 7.21
C GLU A 77 -11.84 -10.22 7.39
N GLN A 78 -12.39 -9.83 8.56
CA GLN A 78 -12.63 -8.42 8.89
C GLN A 78 -11.32 -7.62 8.96
N ARG A 79 -10.28 -8.21 9.55
CA ARG A 79 -8.95 -7.57 9.62
C ARG A 79 -8.37 -7.37 8.23
N LEU A 80 -8.41 -8.39 7.37
CA LEU A 80 -7.94 -8.33 5.99
C LEU A 80 -8.67 -7.24 5.20
N GLU A 81 -10.00 -7.14 5.34
CA GLU A 81 -10.78 -6.10 4.68
C GLU A 81 -10.34 -4.70 5.12
N SER A 82 -10.20 -4.47 6.43
CA SER A 82 -9.76 -3.17 6.96
C SER A 82 -8.33 -2.80 6.50
N GLN A 83 -7.43 -3.78 6.46
CA GLN A 83 -6.05 -3.58 6.01
C GLN A 83 -5.96 -3.32 4.50
N ARG A 84 -6.77 -4.01 3.68
CA ARG A 84 -6.86 -3.74 2.23
C ARG A 84 -7.36 -2.32 1.97
N LYS A 85 -8.39 -1.88 2.70
CA LYS A 85 -8.91 -0.51 2.59
C LYS A 85 -7.86 0.52 2.99
N ALA A 86 -7.14 0.29 4.09
CA ALA A 86 -6.06 1.17 4.53
C ALA A 86 -4.93 1.25 3.48
N LEU A 87 -4.51 0.11 2.91
CA LEU A 87 -3.48 0.09 1.88
C LEU A 87 -3.89 0.89 0.64
N LEU A 88 -5.12 0.72 0.16
CA LEU A 88 -5.64 1.48 -0.97
C LEU A 88 -5.65 2.99 -0.71
N GLN A 89 -5.99 3.42 0.50
CA GLN A 89 -5.94 4.83 0.89
C GLN A 89 -4.51 5.36 0.89
N GLU A 90 -3.57 4.59 1.41
CA GLU A 90 -2.16 4.99 1.48
C GLU A 90 -1.54 5.07 0.08
N GLN A 91 -1.86 4.13 -0.82
CA GLN A 91 -1.44 4.13 -2.22
C GLN A 91 -1.97 5.36 -2.97
N ARG A 92 -3.26 5.66 -2.87
CA ARG A 92 -3.84 6.89 -3.48
C ARG A 92 -3.18 8.17 -2.97
N ARG A 93 -2.79 8.19 -1.68
CA ARG A 93 -2.09 9.32 -1.09
C ARG A 93 -0.66 9.46 -1.63
N VAL A 94 0.02 8.35 -1.92
CA VAL A 94 1.32 8.38 -2.62
C VAL A 94 1.15 8.98 -4.00
N GLU A 95 0.21 8.49 -4.80
CA GLU A 95 -0.07 8.99 -6.16
C GLU A 95 -0.28 10.51 -6.16
N LEU A 96 -1.15 11.02 -5.28
CA LEU A 96 -1.39 12.46 -5.17
C LEU A 96 -0.14 13.26 -4.74
N LEU A 97 0.72 12.70 -3.91
CA LEU A 97 1.97 13.37 -3.53
C LEU A 97 2.99 13.37 -4.68
N GLU A 98 3.02 12.31 -5.49
CA GLU A 98 3.86 12.21 -6.68
C GLU A 98 3.40 13.18 -7.78
N ASP A 99 2.10 13.31 -8.00
CA ASP A 99 1.54 14.32 -8.91
C ASP A 99 1.94 15.74 -8.47
N ARG A 100 1.76 16.05 -7.18
CA ARG A 100 2.14 17.36 -6.62
C ARG A 100 3.63 17.64 -6.70
N LEU A 101 4.46 16.60 -6.58
CA LEU A 101 5.90 16.74 -6.75
C LEU A 101 6.24 17.06 -8.20
N THR A 102 5.61 16.35 -9.14
CA THR A 102 5.77 16.56 -10.58
C THR A 102 5.37 17.97 -10.98
N ASP A 103 4.23 18.46 -10.50
CA ASP A 103 3.78 19.84 -10.72
C ASP A 103 4.79 20.87 -10.19
N ALA A 104 5.33 20.64 -8.98
CA ALA A 104 6.30 21.54 -8.37
C ALA A 104 7.65 21.56 -9.12
N GLU A 105 8.07 20.42 -9.68
CA GLU A 105 9.28 20.32 -10.50
C GLU A 105 9.07 21.01 -11.86
N ASN A 106 7.94 20.79 -12.52
CA ASN A 106 7.57 21.46 -13.78
C ASN A 106 7.47 22.98 -13.63
N ASP A 107 6.84 23.46 -12.55
CA ASP A 107 6.74 24.89 -12.25
C ASP A 107 8.11 25.55 -12.06
N ARG A 108 9.03 24.82 -11.45
CA ARG A 108 10.40 25.28 -11.25
C ARG A 108 11.13 25.37 -12.58
N GLU A 109 11.07 24.32 -13.40
CA GLU A 109 11.70 24.29 -14.72
C GLU A 109 11.17 25.41 -15.62
N ARG A 110 9.84 25.64 -15.63
CA ARG A 110 9.23 26.75 -16.35
C ARG A 110 9.78 28.10 -15.91
N ARG A 111 9.91 28.36 -14.60
CA ARG A 111 10.48 29.61 -14.09
C ARG A 111 11.95 29.77 -14.47
N GLU A 112 12.73 28.70 -14.42
CA GLU A 112 14.14 28.70 -14.84
C GLU A 112 14.27 29.03 -16.34
N LEU A 113 13.42 28.45 -17.20
CA LEU A 113 13.35 28.76 -18.62
C LEU A 113 12.94 30.22 -18.90
N PHE A 114 11.90 30.73 -18.20
CA PHE A 114 11.49 32.13 -18.32
C PHE A 114 12.62 33.08 -17.92
N SER A 115 13.31 32.81 -16.82
CA SER A 115 14.46 33.62 -16.37
C SER A 115 15.59 33.64 -17.40
N LEU A 116 15.86 32.51 -18.07
CA LEU A 116 16.89 32.43 -19.11
C LEU A 116 16.50 33.24 -20.36
N ILE A 117 15.22 33.19 -20.74
CA ILE A 117 14.68 33.98 -21.86
C ILE A 117 14.76 35.47 -21.56
N GLU A 118 14.34 35.89 -20.35
CA GLU A 118 14.44 37.29 -19.92
C GLU A 118 15.89 37.76 -19.94
N GLU A 119 16.82 36.97 -19.41
CA GLU A 119 18.25 37.30 -19.44
C GLU A 119 18.78 37.44 -20.88
N PHE A 120 18.38 36.54 -21.78
CA PHE A 120 18.76 36.62 -23.19
C PHE A 120 18.23 37.88 -23.88
N ILE A 121 16.95 38.21 -23.66
CA ILE A 121 16.32 39.42 -24.20
C ILE A 121 17.02 40.66 -23.66
N SER A 122 17.24 40.75 -22.35
CA SER A 122 17.93 41.88 -21.72
C SER A 122 19.33 42.08 -22.29
N ARG A 123 20.11 41.02 -22.50
CA ARG A 123 21.45 41.09 -23.12
C ARG A 123 21.39 41.55 -24.59
N LYS A 124 20.39 41.12 -25.36
CA LYS A 124 20.22 41.55 -26.76
C LYS A 124 19.80 43.02 -26.89
N THR A 125 18.98 43.53 -25.97
CA THR A 125 18.51 44.92 -26.00
C THR A 125 19.54 45.90 -25.47
N THR A 126 20.39 45.51 -24.51
CA THR A 126 21.51 46.34 -24.01
C THR A 126 22.69 46.41 -24.97
N ASN A 127 22.96 45.36 -25.76
CA ASN A 127 24.04 45.36 -26.75
C ASN A 127 23.67 45.97 -28.12
N ARG A 128 22.49 46.60 -28.26
CA ARG A 128 22.17 47.35 -29.47
C ARG A 128 22.92 48.69 -29.38
N PRO A 129 23.96 48.96 -30.20
CA PRO A 129 24.54 50.29 -30.22
C PRO A 129 23.42 51.27 -30.61
N GLN A 130 23.17 52.24 -29.74
CA GLN A 130 22.55 53.49 -30.17
C GLN A 130 23.53 54.08 -31.18
N ASN A 131 23.27 53.93 -32.48
CA ASN A 131 23.87 54.82 -33.46
C ASN A 131 23.25 56.20 -33.19
N PRO A 132 24.03 57.21 -32.76
CA PRO A 132 23.62 58.58 -32.96
C PRO A 132 23.89 58.93 -34.43
N ASP A 133 22.85 59.47 -35.09
CA ASP A 133 22.84 60.21 -36.36
C ASP A 133 23.70 59.73 -37.55
#